data_AF-A0A2K1JRF6-F1
#
_entry.id   AF-A0A2K1JRF6-F1
#
_cell.length_a   1.000
_cell.length_b   1.000
_cell.length_c   1.000
_cell.angle_alpha   90.00
_cell.angle_beta   90.00
_cell.angle_gamma   90.00
#
_symmetry.space_group_name_H-M   'P 1'
#
loop_
_entity.id
_entity.type
_entity.pdbx_description
1 polymer ?
#
loop_
_entity_poly.entity_id
_entity_poly.type
_entity_poly.pdbx_seq_one_letter_code
_entity_poly.pdbx_strand_id
1 'polypeptide(L)'
;MVTVSKFHLDYMKRTVVCATIAILALVFGLVFCRSVIFPNEIFMGLSGQDVLDAGEQSDLVADCDVCVAIVMGDDGSNSPSEKNLPFPLLSRLFLTVKRITKQAEGDKVVCVGVDYSDIVCRIVRDELGEDANCWKFEEMLQRETPVICKDMVIGNTSQHHPQLTPSGNLHVGSFKWRKMHVVDFDAAALGSHAPAVASIRPTIVTAFSANHLSVGMLLLRSIGKAAFSAWKRNPSFNVSVVVWTMEEFKGKDRDDFRCVLSELENKWKLDVEVRRFKFWMYPKWMRINQAHDGMNQFGTGAGEYAWKVVMIHAVLSERRLVLWQDGGNRFRSAESLTETLDYITRNGFASRTSSGCISDWTRWEAILYLRATELNMSQRNCDASAVGFTLQKYEELARPWYECAITRQCIAPDGSSRLNHRQDQAALTILTYLSNNTCTGIHRDIGVHMDYNVSDTEGADPTSCYSDPRQSRSL
;
A
#
# COMPACT_ATOMS: atom_id res chain seq x y z
N MET A 1 -40.38 -41.18 -9.12
CA MET A 1 -40.04 -40.60 -7.80
C MET A 1 -39.83 -41.78 -6.87
N VAL A 2 -38.65 -42.10 -6.36
CA VAL A 2 -37.72 -41.28 -5.58
C VAL A 2 -36.28 -41.76 -5.84
N THR A 3 -35.35 -40.82 -5.98
CA THR A 3 -33.91 -41.01 -6.18
C THR A 3 -33.20 -41.27 -4.85
N VAL A 4 -32.42 -42.35 -4.76
CA VAL A 4 -31.54 -42.68 -3.62
C VAL A 4 -30.09 -42.35 -3.98
N SER A 5 -29.35 -41.84 -2.99
CA SER A 5 -28.11 -41.08 -3.11
C SER A 5 -26.84 -41.92 -3.35
N LYS A 6 -25.86 -41.24 -3.95
CA LYS A 6 -24.60 -41.73 -4.49
C LYS A 6 -23.47 -41.59 -3.45
N PHE A 7 -23.62 -42.21 -2.27
CA PHE A 7 -22.67 -42.05 -1.15
C PHE A 7 -22.02 -43.34 -0.62
N HIS A 8 -22.15 -44.48 -1.33
CA HIS A 8 -21.62 -45.77 -0.85
C HIS A 8 -20.72 -46.56 -1.81
N LEU A 9 -20.19 -45.95 -2.87
CA LEU A 9 -19.27 -46.64 -3.79
C LEU A 9 -17.78 -46.26 -3.70
N ASP A 10 -17.39 -45.20 -2.96
CA ASP A 10 -15.98 -44.76 -2.92
C ASP A 10 -15.19 -45.21 -1.68
N TYR A 11 -15.86 -45.76 -0.66
CA TYR A 11 -15.19 -46.25 0.55
C TYR A 11 -14.58 -47.67 0.37
N MET A 12 -14.95 -48.40 -0.69
CA MET A 12 -14.50 -49.78 -0.93
C MET A 12 -13.33 -49.90 -1.93
N LYS A 13 -12.87 -48.81 -2.55
CA LYS A 13 -11.72 -48.86 -3.49
C LYS A 13 -10.36 -48.52 -2.86
N ARG A 14 -10.31 -47.94 -1.66
CA ARG A 14 -9.04 -47.59 -0.99
C ARG A 14 -8.44 -48.69 -0.12
N THR A 15 -9.20 -49.73 0.19
CA THR A 15 -8.73 -50.83 1.06
C THR A 15 -8.00 -51.96 0.30
N VAL A 16 -8.08 -52.00 -1.03
CA VAL A 16 -7.50 -53.09 -1.84
C VAL A 16 -6.08 -52.79 -2.35
N VAL A 17 -5.64 -51.52 -2.37
CA VAL A 17 -4.30 -51.16 -2.88
C VAL A 17 -3.21 -51.31 -1.81
N CYS A 18 -3.55 -51.21 -0.52
CA CYS A 18 -2.58 -51.40 0.56
C CYS A 18 -2.24 -52.87 0.85
N ALA A 19 -3.04 -53.82 0.37
CA ALA A 19 -2.80 -55.25 0.60
C ALA A 19 -1.79 -55.87 -0.40
N THR A 20 -1.54 -55.24 -1.54
CA THR A 20 -0.68 -55.82 -2.61
C THR A 20 0.80 -55.48 -2.43
N ILE A 21 1.14 -54.39 -1.74
CA ILE A 21 2.54 -54.00 -1.50
C ILE A 21 3.16 -54.76 -0.31
N ALA A 22 2.33 -55.25 0.62
CA ALA A 22 2.78 -56.03 1.78
C ALA A 22 3.22 -57.48 1.46
N ILE A 23 2.90 -58.01 0.27
CA ILE A 23 3.25 -59.40 -0.12
C ILE A 23 4.59 -59.46 -0.89
N LEU A 24 5.06 -58.35 -1.46
CA LEU A 24 6.33 -58.32 -2.22
C LEU A 24 7.59 -58.19 -1.33
N ALA A 25 7.44 -57.81 -0.06
CA ALA A 25 8.57 -57.71 0.88
C ALA A 25 8.89 -59.02 1.63
N LEU A 26 8.15 -60.11 1.38
CA LEU A 26 8.34 -61.41 2.05
C LEU A 26 9.22 -62.42 1.27
N VAL A 27 9.71 -62.07 0.07
CA VAL A 27 10.45 -63.03 -0.78
C VAL A 27 11.98 -62.82 -0.80
N PHE A 28 12.48 -61.65 -0.40
CA PHE A 28 13.93 -61.42 -0.33
C PHE A 28 14.33 -60.93 1.07
N GLY A 29 14.70 -61.89 1.92
CA GLY A 29 15.12 -61.65 3.29
C GLY A 29 16.52 -61.02 3.42
N LEU A 30 16.80 -60.64 4.68
CA LEU A 30 18.09 -60.22 5.27
C LEU A 30 18.43 -58.72 4.99
N VAL A 31 18.74 -57.84 5.96
CA VAL A 31 19.25 -58.05 7.32
C VAL A 31 19.17 -56.74 8.14
N PHE A 32 18.88 -56.92 9.43
CA PHE A 32 19.06 -56.07 10.64
C PHE A 32 18.20 -54.84 10.96
N CYS A 33 17.65 -54.98 12.16
CA CYS A 33 16.82 -54.12 12.98
C CYS A 33 17.69 -53.17 13.84
N ARG A 34 17.24 -51.93 14.07
CA ARG A 34 17.24 -51.34 15.42
C ARG A 34 16.19 -50.25 15.57
N SER A 35 15.35 -50.47 16.57
CA SER A 35 14.25 -49.65 17.07
C SER A 35 14.72 -48.26 17.54
N VAL A 36 13.87 -47.24 17.36
CA VAL A 36 13.80 -46.11 18.29
C VAL A 36 12.34 -45.78 18.55
N ILE A 37 11.95 -45.99 19.80
CA ILE A 37 10.72 -45.58 20.45
C ILE A 37 10.90 -44.11 20.87
N PHE A 38 9.84 -43.30 20.71
CA PHE A 38 9.75 -41.91 21.17
C PHE A 38 10.10 -41.73 22.66
N PRO A 39 10.67 -40.58 23.02
CA PRO A 39 10.09 -39.86 24.15
C PRO A 39 9.83 -38.37 23.85
N ASN A 40 8.83 -37.86 24.56
CA ASN A 40 8.35 -36.49 24.64
C ASN A 40 9.43 -35.46 25.04
N GLU A 41 9.15 -34.22 24.62
CA GLU A 41 9.60 -32.95 25.21
C GLU A 41 11.10 -32.72 25.41
N ILE A 42 11.70 -31.97 24.47
CA ILE A 42 12.56 -30.83 24.85
C ILE A 42 12.23 -29.66 23.90
N PHE A 43 11.52 -28.67 24.44
CA PHE A 43 11.61 -27.28 24.00
C PHE A 43 13.07 -26.83 24.17
N MET A 44 13.79 -26.65 23.08
CA MET A 44 14.99 -25.81 23.05
C MET A 44 14.79 -24.79 21.94
N GLY A 45 14.64 -23.53 22.37
CA GLY A 45 14.67 -22.40 21.45
C GLY A 45 15.99 -22.39 20.71
N LEU A 46 15.91 -22.45 19.39
CA LEU A 46 17.02 -22.07 18.53
C LEU A 46 17.00 -20.54 18.41
N SER A 47 17.59 -19.91 19.41
CA SER A 47 18.22 -18.61 19.25
C SER A 47 19.34 -18.72 18.22
N GLY A 48 19.44 -17.75 17.32
CA GLY A 48 20.69 -17.18 16.79
C GLY A 48 21.79 -18.13 16.28
N GLN A 49 22.23 -17.86 15.05
CA GLN A 49 23.44 -18.40 14.43
C GLN A 49 23.39 -19.88 14.01
N ASP A 50 22.82 -20.11 12.82
CA ASP A 50 23.52 -20.95 11.83
C ASP A 50 24.27 -20.01 10.87
N VAL A 51 25.45 -19.59 11.33
CA VAL A 51 26.47 -18.98 10.47
C VAL A 51 27.03 -20.13 9.64
N LEU A 52 26.71 -20.13 8.34
CA LEU A 52 27.51 -20.89 7.38
C LEU A 52 28.95 -20.40 7.49
N ASP A 53 29.87 -21.34 7.70
CA ASP A 53 31.30 -21.12 7.92
C ASP A 53 31.86 -20.02 7.02
N ALA A 54 32.27 -18.92 7.65
CA ALA A 54 33.11 -17.90 7.05
C ALA A 54 34.54 -18.46 6.94
N GLY A 55 34.74 -19.36 5.99
CA GLY A 55 35.96 -20.17 5.96
C GLY A 55 36.48 -20.55 4.57
N GLU A 56 36.14 -19.81 3.50
CA GLU A 56 36.84 -19.87 2.19
C GLU A 56 36.26 -18.88 1.15
N GLN A 57 36.06 -17.60 1.48
CA GLN A 57 35.43 -16.64 0.54
C GLN A 57 36.02 -15.22 0.53
N SER A 58 37.24 -15.02 1.05
CA SER A 58 37.86 -13.68 1.10
C SER A 58 38.38 -13.15 -0.24
N ASP A 59 38.64 -14.03 -1.22
CA ASP A 59 39.46 -13.69 -2.40
C ASP A 59 38.66 -13.56 -3.70
N LEU A 60 37.34 -13.75 -3.67
CA LEU A 60 36.49 -13.62 -4.85
C LEU A 60 36.08 -12.15 -5.07
N VAL A 61 36.44 -11.58 -6.22
CA VAL A 61 35.96 -10.25 -6.65
C VAL A 61 34.44 -10.30 -6.76
N ALA A 62 33.74 -9.39 -6.07
CA ALA A 62 32.28 -9.36 -6.11
C ALA A 62 31.79 -8.77 -7.43
N ASP A 63 30.84 -9.43 -8.08
CA ASP A 63 30.10 -8.93 -9.24
C ASP A 63 29.13 -7.80 -8.82
N CYS A 64 28.63 -7.88 -7.59
CA CYS A 64 27.61 -6.97 -7.06
C CYS A 64 27.92 -6.57 -5.62
N ASP A 65 27.74 -5.29 -5.29
CA ASP A 65 27.82 -4.82 -3.91
C ASP A 65 26.65 -5.38 -3.08
N VAL A 66 25.44 -5.34 -3.63
CA VAL A 66 24.24 -5.83 -2.95
C VAL A 66 23.42 -6.70 -3.90
N CYS A 67 23.10 -7.90 -3.46
CA CYS A 67 22.18 -8.80 -4.13
C CYS A 67 20.86 -8.89 -3.39
N VAL A 68 19.78 -9.05 -4.13
CA VAL A 68 18.41 -9.18 -3.61
C VAL A 68 17.74 -10.33 -4.35
N ALA A 69 17.08 -11.23 -3.62
CA ALA A 69 16.25 -12.26 -4.22
C ALA A 69 14.78 -11.97 -3.92
N ILE A 70 13.96 -11.98 -4.98
CA ILE A 70 12.53 -11.73 -4.90
C ILE A 70 11.79 -12.89 -5.55
N VAL A 71 10.91 -13.53 -4.79
CA VAL A 71 9.99 -14.58 -5.27
C VAL A 71 8.57 -14.10 -5.01
N MET A 72 7.75 -14.04 -6.05
CA MET A 72 6.33 -13.70 -5.92
C MET A 72 5.46 -14.92 -6.25
N GLY A 73 4.36 -15.13 -5.54
CA GLY A 73 3.40 -16.21 -5.87
C GLY A 73 2.45 -15.84 -7.02
N ASP A 74 1.74 -16.85 -7.54
CA ASP A 74 0.95 -16.84 -8.80
C ASP A 74 0.05 -15.61 -9.06
N ASP A 75 0.07 -15.23 -10.33
CA ASP A 75 -0.12 -13.98 -11.03
C ASP A 75 -1.53 -13.70 -11.58
N GLY A 76 -2.47 -14.65 -11.52
CA GLY A 76 -3.85 -14.39 -12.00
C GLY A 76 -4.51 -15.53 -12.71
N SER A 77 -4.09 -16.76 -12.42
CA SER A 77 -4.66 -17.97 -13.00
C SER A 77 -5.84 -18.53 -12.19
N ASN A 78 -6.48 -19.59 -12.70
CA ASN A 78 -7.52 -20.37 -11.98
C ASN A 78 -6.94 -21.48 -11.07
N SER A 79 -5.61 -21.56 -10.91
CA SER A 79 -5.00 -22.38 -9.85
C SER A 79 -3.72 -21.75 -9.25
N PRO A 80 -3.81 -20.54 -8.63
CA PRO A 80 -2.70 -19.88 -7.95
C PRO A 80 -2.41 -20.46 -6.58
N SER A 81 -1.14 -20.51 -6.19
CA SER A 81 -0.76 -20.71 -4.79
C SER A 81 -1.20 -19.52 -3.95
N GLU A 82 -1.93 -19.78 -2.85
CA GLU A 82 -2.61 -18.75 -2.05
C GLU A 82 -1.70 -17.77 -1.29
N LYS A 83 -0.39 -17.78 -1.53
CA LYS A 83 0.61 -17.18 -0.64
C LYS A 83 1.52 -16.15 -1.30
N ASN A 84 1.04 -15.37 -2.27
CA ASN A 84 1.82 -14.31 -2.93
C ASN A 84 2.46 -13.37 -1.90
N LEU A 85 3.71 -12.99 -2.12
CA LEU A 85 4.34 -11.97 -1.30
C LEU A 85 3.79 -10.58 -1.68
N PRO A 86 3.04 -9.89 -0.79
CA PRO A 86 2.51 -8.57 -1.09
C PRO A 86 3.63 -7.54 -1.14
N PHE A 87 3.52 -6.60 -2.08
CA PHE A 87 4.48 -5.51 -2.28
C PHE A 87 4.82 -4.69 -1.01
N PRO A 88 3.87 -4.38 -0.08
CA PRO A 88 4.23 -3.74 1.19
C PRO A 88 5.37 -4.44 1.95
N LEU A 89 5.49 -5.77 1.86
CA LEU A 89 6.58 -6.51 2.50
C LEU A 89 7.90 -6.33 1.73
N LEU A 90 7.85 -6.29 0.40
CA LEU A 90 9.02 -5.96 -0.44
C LEU A 90 9.59 -4.57 -0.13
N SER A 91 8.75 -3.60 0.23
CA SER A 91 9.24 -2.27 0.63
C SER A 91 10.27 -2.32 1.77
N ARG A 92 10.13 -3.27 2.72
CA ARG A 92 11.09 -3.46 3.82
C ARG A 92 12.42 -4.02 3.32
N LEU A 93 12.37 -4.90 2.33
CA LEU A 93 13.54 -5.44 1.65
C LEU A 93 14.31 -4.28 0.99
N PHE A 94 13.61 -3.44 0.22
CA PHE A 94 14.21 -2.30 -0.47
C PHE A 94 14.77 -1.24 0.48
N LEU A 95 14.10 -0.98 1.62
CA LEU A 95 14.64 -0.09 2.66
C LEU A 95 15.95 -0.62 3.25
N THR A 96 16.06 -1.94 3.44
CA THR A 96 17.30 -2.57 3.91
C THR A 96 18.41 -2.42 2.88
N VAL A 97 18.11 -2.68 1.61
CA VAL A 97 19.05 -2.47 0.49
C VAL A 97 19.52 -1.02 0.44
N LYS A 98 18.60 -0.05 0.44
CA LYS A 98 18.89 1.40 0.45
C LYS A 98 19.79 1.81 1.63
N ARG A 99 19.61 1.18 2.80
CA ARG A 99 20.45 1.45 3.98
C ARG A 99 21.87 0.93 3.79
N ILE A 100 22.03 -0.27 3.25
CA ILE A 100 23.33 -0.89 2.97
C ILE A 100 24.07 -0.05 1.91
N THR A 101 23.40 0.27 0.80
CA THR A 101 24.02 1.04 -0.29
C THR A 101 24.44 2.43 0.16
N LYS A 102 23.64 3.12 1.00
CA LYS A 102 23.99 4.45 1.55
C LYS A 102 25.22 4.43 2.47
N GLN A 103 25.50 3.30 3.12
CA GLN A 103 26.63 3.17 4.04
C GLN A 103 27.95 2.78 3.34
N ALA A 104 27.90 2.47 2.05
CA ALA A 104 29.04 1.97 1.30
C ALA A 104 29.65 3.07 0.40
N GLU A 105 30.97 3.06 0.22
CA GLU A 105 31.71 4.06 -0.57
C GLU A 105 31.77 3.67 -2.06
N GLY A 106 31.69 4.66 -2.97
CA GLY A 106 31.78 4.50 -4.43
C GLY A 106 30.45 4.15 -5.13
N ASP A 107 30.51 3.98 -6.46
CA ASP A 107 29.37 3.51 -7.25
C ASP A 107 28.97 2.10 -6.79
N LYS A 108 27.66 1.80 -6.80
CA LYS A 108 27.10 0.57 -6.23
C LYS A 108 26.40 -0.24 -7.30
N VAL A 109 26.77 -1.51 -7.42
CA VAL A 109 26.08 -2.45 -8.30
C VAL A 109 25.06 -3.22 -7.47
N VAL A 110 23.78 -3.01 -7.76
CA VAL A 110 22.68 -3.75 -7.16
C VAL A 110 22.20 -4.80 -8.16
N CYS A 111 22.12 -6.04 -7.71
CA CYS A 111 21.74 -7.20 -8.51
C CYS A 111 20.49 -7.84 -7.92
N VAL A 112 19.47 -8.04 -8.73
CA VAL A 112 18.19 -8.59 -8.28
C VAL A 112 17.83 -9.83 -9.08
N GLY A 113 17.67 -10.96 -8.40
CA GLY A 113 17.10 -12.17 -8.96
C GLY A 113 15.60 -12.21 -8.70
N VAL A 114 14.81 -12.40 -9.75
CA VAL A 114 13.34 -12.47 -9.67
C VAL A 114 12.81 -13.71 -10.38
N ASP A 115 11.69 -14.26 -9.95
CA ASP A 115 10.99 -15.31 -10.68
C ASP A 115 10.16 -14.77 -11.86
N TYR A 116 9.57 -13.57 -11.73
CA TYR A 116 8.77 -12.92 -12.77
C TYR A 116 9.37 -11.57 -13.21
N SER A 117 10.02 -11.50 -14.38
CA SER A 117 10.80 -10.31 -14.76
C SER A 117 9.98 -9.03 -14.95
N ASP A 118 8.89 -9.07 -15.72
CA ASP A 118 8.48 -7.83 -16.38
C ASP A 118 7.93 -6.80 -15.41
N ILE A 119 7.05 -7.22 -14.50
CA ILE A 119 6.49 -6.32 -13.50
C ILE A 119 7.41 -6.15 -12.29
N VAL A 120 8.07 -7.22 -11.84
CA VAL A 120 8.95 -7.16 -10.66
C VAL A 120 10.19 -6.34 -10.97
N CYS A 121 10.79 -6.47 -12.16
CA CYS A 121 11.92 -5.63 -12.54
C CYS A 121 11.52 -4.16 -12.74
N ARG A 122 10.30 -3.87 -13.21
CA ARG A 122 9.78 -2.49 -13.21
C ARG A 122 9.67 -1.94 -11.79
N ILE A 123 9.11 -2.74 -10.86
CA ILE A 123 9.03 -2.39 -9.45
C ILE A 123 10.42 -2.18 -8.83
N VAL A 124 11.36 -3.08 -9.08
CA VAL A 124 12.75 -2.98 -8.60
C VAL A 124 13.39 -1.68 -9.07
N ARG A 125 13.19 -1.33 -10.33
CA ARG A 125 13.68 -0.07 -10.91
C ARG A 125 13.06 1.14 -10.25
N ASP A 126 11.74 1.11 -10.04
CA ASP A 126 10.99 2.17 -9.36
C ASP A 126 11.48 2.38 -7.90
N GLU A 127 11.93 1.30 -7.25
CA GLU A 127 12.35 1.28 -5.87
C GLU A 127 13.84 1.56 -5.66
N LEU A 128 14.71 0.89 -6.42
CA LEU A 128 16.15 0.86 -6.23
C LEU A 128 16.91 1.73 -7.25
N GLY A 129 16.25 2.10 -8.36
CA GLY A 129 16.83 2.93 -9.43
C GLY A 129 17.08 2.17 -10.73
N GLU A 130 17.30 2.92 -11.82
CA GLU A 130 17.61 2.41 -13.16
C GLU A 130 18.91 1.59 -13.21
N ASP A 131 19.86 1.89 -12.33
CA ASP A 131 21.16 1.20 -12.26
C ASP A 131 21.08 -0.19 -11.60
N ALA A 132 19.91 -0.58 -11.08
CA ALA A 132 19.69 -1.91 -10.51
C ALA A 132 19.53 -2.94 -11.64
N ASN A 133 20.45 -3.89 -11.70
CA ASN A 133 20.39 -4.97 -12.67
C ASN A 133 19.41 -6.04 -12.17
N CYS A 134 18.34 -6.29 -12.93
CA CYS A 134 17.31 -7.26 -12.58
C CYS A 134 17.26 -8.40 -13.60
N TRP A 135 17.28 -9.65 -13.14
CA TRP A 135 17.33 -10.85 -13.97
C TRP A 135 16.35 -11.91 -13.48
N LYS A 136 15.88 -12.75 -14.40
CA LYS A 136 15.12 -13.95 -14.02
C LYS A 136 16.02 -14.97 -13.33
N PHE A 137 15.50 -15.71 -12.36
CA PHE A 137 16.24 -16.84 -11.79
C PHE A 137 16.66 -17.86 -12.85
N GLU A 138 15.84 -18.08 -13.88
CA GLU A 138 16.20 -18.94 -15.03
C GLU A 138 17.41 -18.42 -15.81
N GLU A 139 17.48 -17.11 -16.05
CA GLU A 139 18.63 -16.48 -16.73
C GLU A 139 19.89 -16.59 -15.87
N MET A 140 19.74 -16.47 -14.55
CA MET A 140 20.84 -16.64 -13.60
C MET A 140 21.32 -18.08 -13.49
N LEU A 141 20.43 -19.07 -13.67
CA LEU A 141 20.78 -20.49 -13.70
C LEU A 141 21.57 -20.88 -14.95
N GLN A 142 21.42 -20.14 -16.05
CA GLN A 142 22.15 -20.39 -17.30
C GLN A 142 23.58 -19.85 -17.29
N ARG A 143 23.98 -19.10 -16.25
CA ARG A 143 25.33 -18.58 -16.12
C ARG A 143 26.31 -19.69 -15.74
N GLU A 144 27.46 -19.71 -16.40
CA GLU A 144 28.56 -20.65 -16.08
C GLU A 144 29.19 -20.37 -14.72
N THR A 145 29.16 -19.10 -14.28
CA THR A 145 29.68 -18.66 -12.99
C THR A 145 28.58 -18.05 -12.10
N PRO A 146 28.59 -18.36 -10.80
CA PRO A 146 27.64 -17.76 -9.86
C PRO A 146 27.90 -16.26 -9.72
N VAL A 147 26.84 -15.50 -9.47
CA VAL A 147 26.93 -14.07 -9.15
C VAL A 147 27.48 -13.91 -7.73
N ILE A 148 28.59 -13.20 -7.60
CA ILE A 148 29.28 -13.01 -6.32
C ILE A 148 28.86 -11.68 -5.69
N CYS A 149 28.23 -11.76 -4.54
CA CYS A 149 27.65 -10.64 -3.81
C CYS A 149 28.47 -10.32 -2.56
N LYS A 150 28.70 -9.03 -2.28
CA LYS A 150 29.23 -8.66 -0.96
C LYS A 150 28.16 -8.83 0.11
N ASP A 151 26.99 -8.22 -0.09
CA ASP A 151 25.84 -8.31 0.81
C ASP A 151 24.64 -8.95 0.09
N MET A 152 24.06 -10.02 0.64
CA MET A 152 22.83 -10.64 0.18
C MET A 152 21.67 -10.24 1.08
N VAL A 153 20.57 -9.73 0.50
CA VAL A 153 19.37 -9.35 1.24
C VAL A 153 18.21 -10.26 0.84
N ILE A 154 17.65 -10.97 1.82
CA ILE A 154 16.51 -11.89 1.61
C ILE A 154 15.39 -11.61 2.60
N GLY A 155 14.17 -11.89 2.18
CA GLY A 155 12.99 -11.85 3.04
C GLY A 155 12.65 -13.21 3.64
N ASN A 156 12.31 -13.24 4.93
CA ASN A 156 11.80 -14.42 5.61
C ASN A 156 10.33 -14.23 6.02
N THR A 157 9.50 -15.25 5.84
CA THR A 157 8.08 -15.25 6.18
C THR A 157 7.55 -16.69 6.31
N SER A 158 6.63 -16.88 7.25
CA SER A 158 5.81 -18.08 7.46
C SER A 158 4.45 -17.99 6.77
N GLN A 159 4.03 -16.78 6.41
CA GLN A 159 2.71 -16.48 5.86
C GLN A 159 2.68 -16.55 4.33
N HIS A 160 3.75 -16.11 3.66
CA HIS A 160 3.83 -16.00 2.20
C HIS A 160 4.88 -16.94 1.59
N HIS A 161 5.08 -16.88 0.27
CA HIS A 161 6.15 -17.58 -0.41
C HIS A 161 7.53 -17.12 0.12
N PRO A 162 8.37 -18.06 0.58
CA PRO A 162 9.70 -17.73 1.05
C PRO A 162 10.53 -17.21 -0.13
N GLN A 163 11.28 -16.12 0.09
CA GLN A 163 12.08 -15.50 -0.98
C GLN A 163 13.25 -16.41 -1.40
N LEU A 164 13.95 -17.00 -0.43
CA LEU A 164 14.94 -18.07 -0.58
C LEU A 164 15.14 -18.71 0.81
N THR A 165 15.17 -20.04 0.93
CA THR A 165 15.62 -20.70 2.17
C THR A 165 17.01 -21.31 1.97
N PRO A 166 17.95 -21.16 2.93
CA PRO A 166 19.29 -21.77 2.84
C PRO A 166 19.27 -23.31 2.66
N SER A 167 18.17 -23.96 3.03
CA SER A 167 18.00 -25.41 3.09
C SER A 167 16.90 -25.96 2.18
N GLY A 168 16.21 -25.11 1.40
CA GLY A 168 15.17 -25.54 0.47
C GLY A 168 15.69 -25.64 -0.96
N ASN A 169 15.31 -26.70 -1.66
CA ASN A 169 15.56 -26.91 -3.08
C ASN A 169 14.99 -25.74 -3.89
N LEU A 170 15.81 -24.71 -4.17
CA LEU A 170 15.81 -23.88 -5.38
C LEU A 170 16.95 -22.83 -5.27
N HIS A 171 17.82 -22.78 -6.28
CA HIS A 171 18.61 -21.60 -6.71
C HIS A 171 19.77 -21.02 -5.88
N VAL A 172 20.18 -21.61 -4.74
CA VAL A 172 21.37 -21.14 -3.98
C VAL A 172 22.68 -21.24 -4.78
N GLY A 173 22.75 -22.11 -5.79
CA GLY A 173 23.95 -22.26 -6.63
C GLY A 173 24.30 -21.04 -7.50
N SER A 174 23.33 -20.16 -7.79
CA SER A 174 23.52 -19.02 -8.70
C SER A 174 24.02 -17.75 -8.00
N PHE A 175 23.98 -17.71 -6.67
CA PHE A 175 24.51 -16.59 -5.89
C PHE A 175 25.51 -17.10 -4.84
N LYS A 176 26.66 -16.45 -4.77
CA LYS A 176 27.58 -16.58 -3.62
C LYS A 176 27.59 -15.25 -2.89
N TRP A 177 27.65 -15.26 -1.56
CA TRP A 177 27.66 -14.02 -0.79
C TRP A 177 28.61 -14.06 0.39
N ARG A 178 29.20 -12.90 0.72
CA ARG A 178 30.06 -12.76 1.91
C ARG A 178 29.27 -12.54 3.20
N LYS A 179 28.17 -11.78 3.10
CA LYS A 179 27.31 -11.44 4.24
C LYS A 179 25.85 -11.55 3.84
N MET A 180 25.01 -12.08 4.72
CA MET A 180 23.56 -12.16 4.52
C MET A 180 22.81 -11.25 5.51
N HIS A 181 21.78 -10.58 5.02
CA HIS A 181 20.81 -9.80 5.78
C HIS A 181 19.43 -10.41 5.59
N VAL A 182 18.86 -10.92 6.68
CA VAL A 182 17.50 -11.49 6.67
C VAL A 182 16.52 -10.42 7.15
N VAL A 183 15.55 -10.09 6.29
CA VAL A 183 14.45 -9.18 6.60
C VAL A 183 13.25 -10.02 7.01
N ASP A 184 12.90 -9.97 8.29
CA ASP A 184 11.69 -10.62 8.79
C ASP A 184 10.44 -9.84 8.32
N PHE A 185 9.65 -10.46 7.46
CA PHE A 185 8.39 -9.92 6.96
C PHE A 185 7.24 -10.14 7.95
N ASP A 186 7.32 -11.17 8.78
CA ASP A 186 6.30 -11.49 9.79
C ASP A 186 6.49 -10.68 11.07
N ALA A 187 7.70 -10.13 11.28
CA ALA A 187 7.92 -9.11 12.28
C ALA A 187 6.83 -8.06 12.13
N ALA A 188 6.15 -7.76 13.25
CA ALA A 188 5.10 -6.76 13.29
C ALA A 188 5.58 -5.54 12.50
N ALA A 189 4.88 -5.21 11.40
CA ALA A 189 5.17 -3.95 10.74
C ALA A 189 5.02 -2.87 11.79
N LEU A 190 5.74 -1.77 11.59
CA LEU A 190 5.23 -0.50 12.04
C LEU A 190 3.82 -0.33 11.44
N GLY A 191 2.78 -0.77 12.17
CA GLY A 191 1.36 -0.65 11.80
C GLY A 191 0.62 -1.86 11.19
N SER A 192 1.11 -3.12 11.23
CA SER A 192 0.40 -4.27 10.58
C SER A 192 -0.55 -5.09 11.44
N HIS A 193 -0.71 -4.74 12.71
CA HIS A 193 -1.89 -5.19 13.43
C HIS A 193 -2.97 -4.13 13.24
N ALA A 194 -4.20 -4.55 12.94
CA ALA A 194 -5.35 -3.72 13.30
C ALA A 194 -5.13 -3.33 14.76
N PRO A 195 -4.92 -2.04 15.09
CA PRO A 195 -4.35 -1.70 16.37
C PRO A 195 -5.27 -2.12 17.52
N ALA A 196 -4.65 -2.47 18.64
CA ALA A 196 -5.32 -2.71 19.90
C ALA A 196 -6.22 -1.50 20.21
N VAL A 197 -7.48 -1.80 20.51
CA VAL A 197 -8.62 -0.90 20.37
C VAL A 197 -8.52 0.33 21.28
N ALA A 198 -8.30 1.51 20.69
CA ALA A 198 -8.87 2.76 21.19
C ALA A 198 -10.31 2.91 20.68
N SER A 199 -11.14 3.67 21.40
CA SER A 199 -12.51 4.00 20.97
C SER A 199 -12.51 4.61 19.55
N ILE A 200 -13.58 4.35 18.79
CA ILE A 200 -13.75 4.93 17.45
C ILE A 200 -13.69 6.46 17.58
N ARG A 201 -12.83 7.08 16.77
CA ARG A 201 -12.69 8.54 16.73
C ARG A 201 -12.89 9.01 15.29
N PRO A 202 -14.09 9.49 14.92
CA PRO A 202 -14.33 10.04 13.60
C PRO A 202 -13.28 11.10 13.26
N THR A 203 -12.48 10.84 12.23
CA THR A 203 -11.34 11.70 11.90
C THR A 203 -11.39 12.11 10.43
N ILE A 204 -11.41 13.42 10.18
CA ILE A 204 -11.25 13.97 8.84
C ILE A 204 -9.75 14.09 8.56
N VAL A 205 -9.30 13.67 7.39
CA VAL A 205 -7.90 13.74 6.99
C VAL A 205 -7.79 14.59 5.74
N THR A 206 -6.80 15.48 5.72
CA THR A 206 -6.46 16.26 4.54
C THR A 206 -4.96 16.48 4.44
N ALA A 207 -4.49 16.88 3.26
CA ALA A 207 -3.11 17.25 3.05
C ALA A 207 -2.99 18.37 2.02
N PHE A 208 -1.96 19.20 2.17
CA PHE A 208 -1.62 20.23 1.21
C PHE A 208 -0.16 20.70 1.37
N SER A 209 0.40 21.20 0.28
CA SER A 209 1.68 21.90 0.19
C SER A 209 1.47 23.42 0.21
N ALA A 210 2.56 24.17 0.31
CA ALA A 210 2.59 25.62 0.40
C ALA A 210 1.86 26.30 -0.78
N ASN A 211 1.99 25.75 -2.00
CA ASN A 211 1.28 26.28 -3.17
C ASN A 211 -0.25 26.07 -3.14
N HIS A 212 -0.77 25.25 -2.22
CA HIS A 212 -2.21 25.05 -1.98
C HIS A 212 -2.62 25.45 -0.55
N LEU A 213 -1.74 26.12 0.20
CA LEU A 213 -1.96 26.42 1.61
C LEU A 213 -3.23 27.25 1.85
N SER A 214 -3.46 28.28 1.05
CA SER A 214 -4.67 29.12 1.17
C SER A 214 -5.95 28.32 1.03
N VAL A 215 -5.99 27.45 0.02
CA VAL A 215 -7.12 26.57 -0.26
C VAL A 215 -7.29 25.53 0.85
N GLY A 216 -6.20 24.93 1.34
CA GLY A 216 -6.22 24.00 2.45
C GLY A 216 -6.74 24.63 3.75
N MET A 217 -6.30 25.85 4.07
CA MET A 217 -6.79 26.58 5.25
C MET A 217 -8.29 26.87 5.17
N LEU A 218 -8.82 27.16 3.99
CA LEU A 218 -10.26 27.33 3.79
C LEU A 218 -11.05 26.04 4.01
N LEU A 219 -10.52 24.88 3.60
CA LEU A 219 -11.13 23.59 3.93
C LEU A 219 -11.21 23.43 5.45
N LEU A 220 -10.09 23.64 6.16
CA LEU A 220 -10.05 23.48 7.61
C LEU A 220 -11.08 24.37 8.31
N ARG A 221 -11.20 25.63 7.90
CA ARG A 221 -12.19 26.56 8.44
C ARG A 221 -13.63 26.11 8.16
N SER A 222 -13.91 25.60 6.96
CA SER A 222 -15.23 25.05 6.61
C SER A 222 -15.58 23.83 7.47
N ILE A 223 -14.61 22.96 7.75
CA ILE A 223 -14.74 21.84 8.69
C ILE A 223 -15.07 22.36 10.10
N GLY A 224 -14.29 23.31 10.62
CA GLY A 224 -14.52 23.89 11.95
C GLY A 224 -15.91 24.48 12.10
N LYS A 225 -16.38 25.23 11.11
CA LYS A 225 -17.75 25.80 11.10
C LYS A 225 -18.83 24.72 11.07
N ALA A 226 -18.68 23.71 10.21
CA ALA A 226 -19.63 22.61 10.11
C ALA A 226 -19.67 21.77 11.40
N ALA A 227 -18.51 21.41 11.94
CA ALA A 227 -18.36 20.63 13.16
C ALA A 227 -18.94 21.36 14.38
N PHE A 228 -18.62 22.64 14.56
CA PHE A 228 -19.18 23.45 15.65
C PHE A 228 -20.70 23.60 15.55
N SER A 229 -21.21 23.74 14.32
CA SER A 229 -22.66 23.80 14.08
C SER A 229 -23.36 22.47 14.32
N ALA A 230 -22.71 21.34 14.04
CA ALA A 230 -23.18 20.00 14.40
C ALA A 230 -23.17 19.81 15.93
N TRP A 231 -22.09 20.19 16.61
CA TRP A 231 -21.98 20.14 18.06
C TRP A 231 -23.05 20.99 18.78
N LYS A 232 -23.35 22.19 18.27
CA LYS A 232 -24.43 23.03 18.83
C LYS A 232 -25.81 22.35 18.74
N ARG A 233 -26.04 21.53 17.71
CA ARG A 233 -27.29 20.76 17.53
C ARG A 233 -27.28 19.48 18.36
N ASN A 234 -26.12 18.84 18.50
CA ASN A 234 -25.92 17.63 19.29
C ASN A 234 -24.57 17.70 20.05
N PRO A 235 -24.57 18.04 21.35
CA PRO A 235 -23.33 18.18 22.14
C PRO A 235 -22.48 16.91 22.26
N SER A 236 -23.03 15.74 21.91
CA SER A 236 -22.26 14.48 21.84
C SER A 236 -21.51 14.29 20.53
N PHE A 237 -21.81 15.10 19.50
CA PHE A 237 -21.10 15.06 18.23
C PHE A 237 -19.64 15.48 18.44
N ASN A 238 -18.72 14.61 18.02
CA ASN A 238 -17.30 14.82 18.12
C ASN A 238 -16.60 14.31 16.85
N VAL A 239 -15.67 15.12 16.34
CA VAL A 239 -14.84 14.81 15.19
C VAL A 239 -13.48 15.46 15.41
N SER A 240 -12.41 14.80 14.97
CA SER A 240 -11.06 15.38 14.93
C SER A 240 -10.58 15.57 13.51
N VAL A 241 -9.54 16.38 13.33
CA VAL A 241 -8.86 16.55 12.05
C VAL A 241 -7.40 16.16 12.17
N VAL A 242 -6.90 15.41 11.19
CA VAL A 242 -5.46 15.21 10.98
C VAL A 242 -5.07 15.92 9.69
N VAL A 243 -4.18 16.90 9.79
CA VAL A 243 -3.65 17.66 8.65
C VAL A 243 -2.23 17.20 8.36
N TRP A 244 -2.01 16.66 7.18
CA TRP A 244 -0.68 16.31 6.70
C TRP A 244 -0.09 17.46 5.89
N THR A 245 0.98 18.05 6.42
CA THR A 245 1.82 19.00 5.69
C THR A 245 2.76 18.22 4.77
N MET A 246 2.84 18.63 3.51
CA MET A 246 3.72 18.00 2.51
C MET A 246 5.18 18.47 2.63
N GLU A 247 5.40 19.60 3.30
CA GLU A 247 6.68 20.20 3.59
C GLU A 247 6.59 21.03 4.87
N GLU A 248 7.72 21.56 5.32
CA GLU A 248 7.75 22.56 6.38
C GLU A 248 7.42 23.95 5.82
N PHE A 249 6.31 24.53 6.27
CA PHE A 249 5.95 25.91 5.93
C PHE A 249 6.91 26.91 6.58
N LYS A 250 7.25 27.98 5.86
CA LYS A 250 8.23 29.00 6.28
C LYS A 250 7.63 30.40 6.24
N GLY A 251 8.18 31.31 7.03
CA GLY A 251 7.79 32.72 7.04
C GLY A 251 6.28 32.91 7.22
N LYS A 252 5.67 33.70 6.34
CA LYS A 252 4.25 34.04 6.41
C LYS A 252 3.33 32.81 6.34
N ASP A 253 3.65 31.83 5.49
CA ASP A 253 2.85 30.60 5.35
C ASP A 253 2.73 29.84 6.68
N ARG A 254 3.83 29.77 7.43
CA ARG A 254 3.85 29.15 8.76
C ARG A 254 2.99 29.92 9.75
N ASP A 255 3.07 31.24 9.72
CA ASP A 255 2.40 32.11 10.68
C ASP A 255 0.89 32.15 10.42
N ASP A 256 0.46 32.23 9.15
CA ASP A 256 -0.93 32.13 8.73
C ASP A 256 -1.52 30.76 9.11
N PHE A 257 -0.80 29.66 8.81
CA PHE A 257 -1.25 28.32 9.15
C PHE A 257 -1.44 28.14 10.66
N ARG A 258 -0.49 28.61 11.48
CA ARG A 258 -0.61 28.59 12.95
C ARG A 258 -1.78 29.41 13.46
N CYS A 259 -2.07 30.55 12.84
CA CYS A 259 -3.22 31.36 13.21
C CYS A 259 -4.53 30.60 12.95
N VAL A 260 -4.66 29.94 11.79
CA VAL A 260 -5.84 29.12 11.47
C VAL A 260 -5.98 27.93 12.42
N LEU A 261 -4.89 27.24 12.78
CA LEU A 261 -4.94 26.17 13.79
C LEU A 261 -5.46 26.68 15.13
N SER A 262 -4.96 27.83 15.59
CA SER A 262 -5.46 28.49 16.81
C SER A 262 -6.94 28.86 16.70
N GLU A 263 -7.41 29.30 15.53
CA GLU A 263 -8.85 29.55 15.30
C GLU A 263 -9.67 28.26 15.47
N LEU A 264 -9.22 27.13 14.91
CA LEU A 264 -9.92 25.83 15.00
C LEU A 264 -10.06 25.34 16.44
N GLU A 265 -8.98 25.40 17.21
CA GLU A 265 -8.96 24.96 18.61
C GLU A 265 -9.78 25.90 19.50
N ASN A 266 -9.56 27.21 19.40
CA ASN A 266 -10.10 28.16 20.36
C ASN A 266 -11.55 28.57 20.07
N LYS A 267 -11.86 28.83 18.80
CA LYS A 267 -13.18 29.31 18.36
C LYS A 267 -14.12 28.15 18.03
N TRP A 268 -13.63 27.15 17.30
CA TRP A 268 -14.46 26.07 16.79
C TRP A 268 -14.44 24.81 17.67
N LYS A 269 -13.58 24.78 18.72
CA LYS A 269 -13.43 23.65 19.65
C LYS A 269 -13.14 22.32 18.95
N LEU A 270 -12.39 22.40 17.85
CA LEU A 270 -12.03 21.26 17.02
C LEU A 270 -10.64 20.76 17.43
N ASP A 271 -10.50 19.46 17.68
CA ASP A 271 -9.18 18.85 17.88
C ASP A 271 -8.48 18.69 16.53
N VAL A 272 -7.29 19.28 16.40
CA VAL A 272 -6.50 19.28 15.16
C VAL A 272 -5.10 18.77 15.43
N GLU A 273 -4.74 17.70 14.75
CA GLU A 273 -3.40 17.11 14.79
C GLU A 273 -2.66 17.44 13.49
N VAL A 274 -1.45 17.99 13.58
CA VAL A 274 -0.61 18.27 12.42
C VAL A 274 0.49 17.23 12.29
N ARG A 275 0.58 16.58 11.13
CA ARG A 275 1.65 15.63 10.79
C ARG A 275 2.44 16.14 9.58
N ARG A 276 3.68 15.70 9.45
CA ARG A 276 4.53 15.96 8.27
C ARG A 276 4.71 14.69 7.48
N PHE A 277 4.39 14.72 6.19
CA PHE A 277 4.65 13.60 5.31
C PHE A 277 6.14 13.51 4.97
N LYS A 278 6.72 12.33 5.18
CA LYS A 278 8.16 12.11 5.02
C LYS A 278 8.44 11.46 3.66
N PHE A 279 8.35 12.24 2.58
CA PHE A 279 8.54 11.76 1.20
C PHE A 279 9.83 10.96 0.95
N TRP A 280 10.89 11.17 1.74
CA TRP A 280 12.14 10.41 1.62
C TRP A 280 12.06 8.96 2.11
N MET A 281 10.99 8.61 2.84
CA MET A 281 10.70 7.22 3.24
C MET A 281 10.00 6.43 2.13
N TYR A 282 9.53 7.12 1.09
CA TYR A 282 8.81 6.54 -0.02
C TYR A 282 9.65 6.60 -1.30
N PRO A 283 9.28 5.82 -2.33
CA PRO A 283 9.98 5.81 -3.60
C PRO A 283 10.03 7.20 -4.21
N LYS A 284 11.05 7.47 -5.03
CA LYS A 284 11.18 8.77 -5.71
C LYS A 284 9.91 9.11 -6.47
N TRP A 285 9.20 8.09 -6.98
CA TRP A 285 8.03 8.32 -7.80
C TRP A 285 6.81 8.90 -7.10
N MET A 286 6.72 8.75 -5.78
CA MET A 286 5.63 9.29 -4.97
C MET A 286 5.82 10.79 -4.63
N ARG A 287 6.92 11.41 -5.04
CA ARG A 287 7.25 12.79 -4.66
C ARG A 287 6.51 13.79 -5.54
N ILE A 288 5.90 14.79 -4.89
CA ILE A 288 5.06 15.85 -5.50
C ILE A 288 5.81 16.90 -6.34
N ASN A 289 7.14 16.83 -6.43
CA ASN A 289 8.00 17.80 -7.11
C ASN A 289 9.09 17.13 -7.97
N GLN A 290 8.89 15.86 -8.35
CA GLN A 290 9.82 15.14 -9.22
C GLN A 290 9.06 14.66 -10.46
N ALA A 291 9.56 15.01 -11.64
CA ALA A 291 9.13 14.39 -12.89
C ALA A 291 9.75 12.98 -12.95
N HIS A 292 9.00 12.01 -13.50
CA HIS A 292 9.56 10.69 -13.81
C HIS A 292 10.18 10.71 -15.18
N ASP A 293 11.36 10.09 -15.29
CA ASP A 293 12.03 9.89 -16.56
C ASP A 293 11.07 9.15 -17.51
N GLY A 294 10.75 9.78 -18.64
CA GLY A 294 9.77 9.28 -19.62
C GLY A 294 8.37 9.90 -19.56
N MET A 295 8.02 10.68 -18.52
CA MET A 295 6.73 11.40 -18.40
C MET A 295 6.87 12.94 -18.50
N ASN A 296 7.97 13.40 -19.10
CA ASN A 296 8.37 14.80 -19.25
C ASN A 296 7.46 15.67 -20.15
N GLN A 297 6.26 15.22 -20.54
CA GLN A 297 5.41 16.03 -21.41
C GLN A 297 4.32 16.85 -20.70
N PHE A 298 3.90 16.57 -19.45
CA PHE A 298 2.74 17.29 -18.86
C PHE A 298 2.77 17.62 -17.35
N GLY A 299 3.94 17.71 -16.71
CA GLY A 299 4.08 18.41 -15.42
C GLY A 299 4.97 17.70 -14.40
N THR A 300 5.41 18.46 -13.39
CA THR A 300 6.04 17.92 -12.17
C THR A 300 5.10 16.87 -11.56
N GLY A 301 5.58 15.64 -11.36
CA GLY A 301 4.75 14.53 -10.91
C GLY A 301 4.04 14.88 -9.60
N ALA A 302 2.71 14.74 -9.56
CA ALA A 302 1.91 14.94 -8.34
C ALA A 302 2.07 13.79 -7.33
N GLY A 303 3.13 12.98 -7.47
CA GLY A 303 3.31 11.71 -6.77
C GLY A 303 2.20 10.70 -7.06
N GLU A 304 1.54 10.81 -8.22
CA GLU A 304 0.36 10.02 -8.64
C GLU A 304 -0.77 10.01 -7.60
N TYR A 305 -0.80 11.00 -6.71
CA TYR A 305 -1.67 11.06 -5.53
C TYR A 305 -1.57 9.83 -4.60
N ALA A 306 -0.57 8.97 -4.78
CA ALA A 306 -0.41 7.75 -4.00
C ALA A 306 -0.17 8.03 -2.50
N TRP A 307 0.51 9.13 -2.18
CA TRP A 307 0.74 9.60 -0.81
C TRP A 307 -0.57 9.83 -0.03
N LYS A 308 -1.68 10.16 -0.71
CA LYS A 308 -3.00 10.32 -0.07
C LYS A 308 -3.44 9.01 0.55
N VAL A 309 -3.35 7.92 -0.21
CA VAL A 309 -3.81 6.60 0.22
C VAL A 309 -3.00 6.10 1.41
N VAL A 310 -1.70 6.38 1.43
CA VAL A 310 -0.82 6.11 2.58
C VAL A 310 -1.29 6.83 3.85
N MET A 311 -1.66 8.11 3.75
CA MET A 311 -2.17 8.88 4.88
C MET A 311 -3.51 8.36 5.39
N ILE A 312 -4.42 8.00 4.46
CA ILE A 312 -5.72 7.40 4.78
C ILE A 312 -5.52 6.09 5.54
N HIS A 313 -4.65 5.21 5.03
CA HIS A 313 -4.33 3.92 5.65
C HIS A 313 -3.78 4.07 7.07
N ALA A 314 -2.82 4.99 7.27
CA ALA A 314 -2.22 5.25 8.57
C ALA A 314 -3.26 5.72 9.59
N VAL A 315 -4.09 6.72 9.23
CA VAL A 315 -5.11 7.26 10.14
C VAL A 315 -6.25 6.27 10.36
N LEU A 316 -6.69 5.54 9.32
CA LEU A 316 -7.73 4.52 9.45
C LEU A 316 -7.33 3.43 10.45
N SER A 317 -6.07 2.98 10.36
CA SER A 317 -5.51 2.02 11.31
C SER A 317 -5.65 2.58 12.72
N GLU A 318 -5.16 3.79 13.00
CA GLU A 318 -5.14 4.39 14.33
C GLU A 318 -6.52 4.80 14.89
N ARG A 319 -7.44 5.29 14.04
CA ARG A 319 -8.67 5.99 14.44
C ARG A 319 -9.96 5.24 14.12
N ARG A 320 -9.87 4.14 13.35
CA ARG A 320 -10.96 3.23 12.94
C ARG A 320 -12.04 3.79 12.03
N LEU A 321 -12.17 5.13 11.93
CA LEU A 321 -13.01 5.82 10.96
C LEU A 321 -12.26 7.03 10.41
N VAL A 322 -12.14 7.06 9.09
CA VAL A 322 -11.47 8.15 8.37
C VAL A 322 -12.41 8.73 7.30
N LEU A 323 -12.40 10.05 7.15
CA LEU A 323 -12.98 10.76 6.01
C LEU A 323 -11.89 11.62 5.38
N TRP A 324 -11.35 11.19 4.24
CA TRP A 324 -10.46 12.00 3.43
C TRP A 324 -11.18 13.16 2.76
N GLN A 325 -10.54 14.32 2.71
CA GLN A 325 -10.93 15.48 1.92
C GLN A 325 -9.70 16.10 1.24
N ASP A 326 -9.73 16.21 -0.08
CA ASP A 326 -8.74 16.99 -0.82
C ASP A 326 -8.76 18.45 -0.35
N GLY A 327 -7.59 19.11 -0.36
CA GLY A 327 -7.47 20.50 0.13
C GLY A 327 -8.44 21.49 -0.54
N GLY A 328 -8.85 21.20 -1.79
CA GLY A 328 -9.85 21.95 -2.55
C GLY A 328 -11.31 21.78 -2.11
N ASN A 329 -11.63 20.88 -1.19
CA ASN A 329 -13.03 20.61 -0.82
C ASN A 329 -13.58 21.61 0.22
N ARG A 330 -14.91 21.72 0.33
CA ARG A 330 -15.56 22.61 1.31
C ARG A 330 -16.82 21.97 1.90
N PHE A 331 -16.97 22.08 3.21
CA PHE A 331 -18.23 21.76 3.89
C PHE A 331 -19.11 23.01 3.95
N ARG A 332 -20.26 22.97 3.26
CA ARG A 332 -21.21 24.10 3.26
C ARG A 332 -22.18 24.09 4.44
N SER A 333 -22.42 22.94 5.05
CA SER A 333 -23.43 22.76 6.10
C SER A 333 -22.99 21.77 7.17
N ALA A 334 -23.69 21.78 8.30
CA ALA A 334 -23.42 20.83 9.38
C ALA A 334 -23.98 19.44 9.03
N GLU A 335 -25.08 19.40 8.27
CA GLU A 335 -25.72 18.22 7.70
C GLU A 335 -24.78 17.48 6.76
N SER A 336 -24.04 18.22 5.90
CA SER A 336 -23.12 17.57 4.96
C SER A 336 -22.01 16.79 5.66
N LEU A 337 -21.57 17.27 6.83
CA LEU A 337 -20.62 16.57 7.67
C LEU A 337 -21.27 15.40 8.42
N THR A 338 -22.38 15.64 9.13
CA THR A 338 -23.01 14.61 9.97
C THR A 338 -23.54 13.45 9.15
N GLU A 339 -24.26 13.71 8.06
CA GLU A 339 -24.86 12.65 7.24
C GLU A 339 -23.80 11.80 6.52
N THR A 340 -22.69 12.43 6.10
CA THR A 340 -21.55 11.71 5.51
C THR A 340 -20.91 10.77 6.55
N LEU A 341 -20.64 11.26 7.76
CA LEU A 341 -20.06 10.44 8.83
C LEU A 341 -21.00 9.32 9.28
N ASP A 342 -22.31 9.59 9.37
CA ASP A 342 -23.33 8.59 9.69
C ASP A 342 -23.44 7.52 8.59
N TYR A 343 -23.28 7.91 7.33
CA TYR A 343 -23.23 6.95 6.22
C TYR A 343 -21.99 6.06 6.32
N ILE A 344 -20.81 6.63 6.53
CA ILE A 344 -19.55 5.87 6.68
C ILE A 344 -19.63 4.91 7.86
N THR A 345 -20.19 5.38 8.99
CA THR A 345 -20.35 4.55 10.20
C THR A 345 -21.23 3.33 9.94
N ARG A 346 -22.28 3.46 9.13
CA ARG A 346 -23.23 2.37 8.84
C ARG A 346 -22.75 1.42 7.74
N ASN A 347 -22.12 1.95 6.70
CA ASN A 347 -21.79 1.19 5.49
C ASN A 347 -20.31 0.82 5.38
N GLY A 348 -19.46 1.44 6.19
CA GLY A 348 -18.03 1.22 6.25
C GLY A 348 -17.23 1.85 5.10
N PHE A 349 -17.87 2.33 4.05
CA PHE A 349 -17.25 3.01 2.91
C PHE A 349 -18.17 4.15 2.43
N ALA A 350 -17.58 5.26 2.00
CA ALA A 350 -18.30 6.30 1.28
C ALA A 350 -17.42 6.92 0.19
N SER A 351 -18.04 7.22 -0.94
CA SER A 351 -17.50 8.04 -2.01
C SER A 351 -18.70 8.67 -2.76
N ARG A 352 -18.52 9.08 -4.00
CA ARG A 352 -19.57 9.47 -4.94
C ARG A 352 -19.09 9.16 -6.35
N THR A 353 -19.95 9.22 -7.35
CA THR A 353 -19.51 9.03 -8.73
C THR A 353 -18.87 10.31 -9.28
N SER A 354 -17.81 10.16 -10.08
CA SER A 354 -17.18 11.25 -10.84
C SER A 354 -17.59 11.19 -12.32
N SER A 355 -17.11 12.14 -13.13
CA SER A 355 -17.27 12.11 -14.59
C SER A 355 -16.57 10.92 -15.24
N GLY A 356 -17.16 10.41 -16.33
CA GLY A 356 -16.63 9.29 -17.12
C GLY A 356 -16.71 7.92 -16.45
N CYS A 357 -16.34 6.91 -17.21
CA CYS A 357 -16.40 5.49 -16.85
C CYS A 357 -15.01 4.86 -16.78
N ILE A 358 -14.94 3.60 -16.31
CA ILE A 358 -13.67 2.86 -16.21
C ILE A 358 -12.92 2.92 -17.55
N SER A 359 -13.61 2.74 -18.68
CA SER A 359 -13.03 2.83 -20.03
C SER A 359 -12.35 4.15 -20.36
N ASP A 360 -12.80 5.25 -19.75
CA ASP A 360 -12.30 6.59 -20.07
C ASP A 360 -11.03 6.92 -19.27
N TRP A 361 -10.95 6.39 -18.05
CA TRP A 361 -10.04 6.89 -17.01
C TRP A 361 -9.18 5.81 -16.36
N THR A 362 -9.17 4.60 -16.92
CA THR A 362 -8.42 3.46 -16.39
C THR A 362 -7.63 2.78 -17.50
N ARG A 363 -6.31 2.72 -17.33
CA ARG A 363 -5.40 2.01 -18.22
C ARG A 363 -5.60 0.50 -18.06
N TRP A 364 -5.52 -0.22 -19.17
CA TRP A 364 -5.72 -1.68 -19.20
C TRP A 364 -4.72 -2.43 -18.31
N GLU A 365 -3.51 -1.92 -18.18
CA GLU A 365 -2.46 -2.51 -17.34
C GLU A 365 -2.83 -2.51 -15.85
N ALA A 366 -3.55 -1.49 -15.37
CA ALA A 366 -4.06 -1.46 -13.99
C ALA A 366 -5.19 -2.48 -13.79
N ILE A 367 -6.02 -2.70 -14.83
CA ILE A 367 -7.09 -3.71 -14.82
C ILE A 367 -6.50 -5.11 -14.76
N LEU A 368 -5.47 -5.38 -15.57
CA LEU A 368 -4.73 -6.64 -15.53
C LEU A 368 -4.07 -6.86 -14.18
N TYR A 369 -3.39 -5.83 -13.64
CA TYR A 369 -2.75 -5.91 -12.33
C TYR A 369 -3.74 -6.32 -11.23
N LEU A 370 -4.92 -5.68 -11.23
CA LEU A 370 -5.97 -5.92 -10.24
C LEU A 370 -6.90 -7.09 -10.60
N ARG A 371 -6.59 -7.85 -11.66
CA ARG A 371 -7.39 -9.01 -12.15
C ARG A 371 -8.86 -8.68 -12.36
N ALA A 372 -9.10 -7.49 -12.91
CA ALA A 372 -10.42 -6.90 -13.03
C ALA A 372 -11.00 -7.00 -14.45
N THR A 373 -10.58 -7.99 -15.23
CA THR A 373 -10.93 -8.13 -16.66
C THR A 373 -12.43 -8.35 -16.90
N GLU A 374 -13.13 -8.89 -15.90
CA GLU A 374 -14.58 -9.14 -15.95
C GLU A 374 -15.43 -7.94 -15.52
N LEU A 375 -14.82 -6.81 -15.12
CA LEU A 375 -15.57 -5.63 -14.73
C LEU A 375 -16.28 -5.00 -15.94
N ASN A 376 -17.48 -4.46 -15.67
CA ASN A 376 -18.19 -3.68 -16.66
C ASN A 376 -17.50 -2.31 -16.86
N MET A 377 -16.79 -2.17 -17.98
CA MET A 377 -16.04 -0.96 -18.35
C MET A 377 -16.89 0.32 -18.45
N SER A 378 -18.22 0.19 -18.55
CA SER A 378 -19.16 1.33 -18.55
C SER A 378 -19.56 1.80 -17.15
N GLN A 379 -19.07 1.16 -16.09
CA GLN A 379 -19.30 1.64 -14.72
C GLN A 379 -18.63 3.00 -14.50
N ARG A 380 -19.33 3.88 -13.77
CA ARG A 380 -18.86 5.23 -13.47
C ARG A 380 -17.68 5.18 -12.52
N ASN A 381 -16.73 6.09 -12.68
CA ASN A 381 -15.64 6.18 -11.71
C ASN A 381 -16.17 6.64 -10.34
N CYS A 382 -15.55 6.14 -9.27
CA CYS A 382 -15.65 6.77 -7.97
C CYS A 382 -14.90 8.11 -7.97
N ASP A 383 -15.26 9.00 -7.07
CA ASP A 383 -14.57 10.25 -6.80
C ASP A 383 -13.61 10.03 -5.63
N ALA A 384 -12.32 10.27 -5.86
CA ALA A 384 -11.28 10.10 -4.84
C ALA A 384 -10.94 11.41 -4.10
N SER A 385 -11.61 12.52 -4.40
CA SER A 385 -11.43 13.79 -3.68
C SER A 385 -12.09 13.79 -2.30
N ALA A 386 -13.09 12.93 -2.08
CA ALA A 386 -13.77 12.73 -0.80
C ALA A 386 -14.06 11.23 -0.63
N VAL A 387 -13.39 10.59 0.34
CA VAL A 387 -13.51 9.13 0.54
C VAL A 387 -13.53 8.80 2.03
N GLY A 388 -14.47 7.98 2.45
CA GLY A 388 -14.63 7.54 3.83
C GLY A 388 -14.44 6.05 4.00
N PHE A 389 -13.83 5.63 5.10
CA PHE A 389 -13.66 4.22 5.47
C PHE A 389 -13.86 4.00 6.97
N THR A 390 -14.35 2.80 7.31
CA THR A 390 -14.15 2.18 8.62
C THR A 390 -13.37 0.88 8.47
N LEU A 391 -12.94 0.29 9.59
CA LEU A 391 -12.30 -1.03 9.58
C LEU A 391 -13.19 -2.14 9.00
N GLN A 392 -14.51 -1.93 8.90
CA GLN A 392 -15.42 -2.89 8.27
C GLN A 392 -15.05 -3.17 6.80
N LYS A 393 -14.53 -2.16 6.09
CA LYS A 393 -14.16 -2.23 4.67
C LYS A 393 -12.64 -2.28 4.46
N TYR A 394 -11.89 -2.60 5.51
CA TYR A 394 -10.44 -2.56 5.46
C TYR A 394 -9.85 -3.66 4.56
N GLU A 395 -10.13 -4.93 4.86
CA GLU A 395 -9.55 -6.05 4.09
C GLU A 395 -10.03 -6.10 2.63
N GLU A 396 -11.30 -5.77 2.38
CA GLU A 396 -11.88 -5.87 1.03
C GLU A 396 -11.60 -4.67 0.13
N LEU A 397 -11.27 -3.50 0.69
CA LEU A 397 -11.16 -2.26 -0.09
C LEU A 397 -10.00 -1.35 0.35
N ALA A 398 -9.96 -0.90 1.60
CA ALA A 398 -8.97 0.11 2.02
C ALA A 398 -7.52 -0.41 1.96
N ARG A 399 -7.30 -1.66 2.38
CA ARG A 399 -5.98 -2.30 2.33
C ARG A 399 -5.56 -2.59 0.88
N PRO A 400 -6.35 -3.26 0.01
CA PRO A 400 -6.00 -3.41 -1.40
C PRO A 400 -5.70 -2.09 -2.10
N TRP A 401 -6.43 -1.02 -1.77
CA TRP A 401 -6.18 0.30 -2.33
C TRP A 401 -4.82 0.86 -1.88
N TYR A 402 -4.48 0.70 -0.59
CA TYR A 402 -3.16 1.03 -0.07
C TYR A 402 -2.04 0.23 -0.75
N GLU A 403 -2.18 -1.09 -0.86
CA GLU A 403 -1.18 -1.97 -1.49
C GLU A 403 -0.95 -1.61 -2.96
N CYS A 404 -2.02 -1.27 -3.68
CA CYS A 404 -1.95 -0.72 -5.02
C CYS A 404 -1.24 0.64 -5.03
N ALA A 405 -1.62 1.54 -4.13
CA ALA A 405 -1.09 2.90 -4.09
C ALA A 405 0.40 2.97 -3.82
N ILE A 406 0.97 2.04 -3.05
CA ILE A 406 2.42 1.99 -2.86
C ILE A 406 3.16 1.26 -3.99
N THR A 407 2.47 0.72 -4.98
CA THR A 407 3.06 0.03 -6.14
C THR A 407 2.80 0.82 -7.42
N ARG A 408 3.83 1.47 -8.00
CA ARG A 408 3.66 2.33 -9.19
C ARG A 408 2.94 1.61 -10.33
N GLN A 409 3.33 0.37 -10.60
CA GLN A 409 2.75 -0.44 -11.67
C GLN A 409 1.26 -0.77 -11.48
N CYS A 410 0.72 -0.62 -10.27
CA CYS A 410 -0.71 -0.71 -10.01
C CYS A 410 -1.40 0.66 -10.11
N ILE A 411 -0.90 1.64 -9.37
CA ILE A 411 -1.56 2.95 -9.20
C ILE A 411 -1.41 3.87 -10.41
N ALA A 412 -0.33 3.70 -11.18
CA ALA A 412 0.05 4.52 -12.32
C ALA A 412 0.96 3.71 -13.25
N PRO A 413 0.43 2.69 -13.95
CA PRO A 413 1.21 1.84 -14.84
C PRO A 413 1.88 2.66 -15.95
N ASP A 414 2.91 2.10 -16.58
CA ASP A 414 3.62 2.76 -17.66
C ASP A 414 2.67 3.24 -18.78
N GLY A 415 2.94 4.44 -19.30
CA GLY A 415 2.08 5.12 -20.28
C GLY A 415 0.79 5.74 -19.69
N SER A 416 0.59 5.66 -18.38
CA SER A 416 -0.46 6.40 -17.70
C SER A 416 -0.16 7.90 -17.65
N SER A 417 -1.22 8.70 -17.72
CA SER A 417 -1.19 10.16 -17.59
C SER A 417 -2.58 10.64 -17.18
N ARG A 418 -2.71 11.91 -16.78
CA ARG A 418 -4.02 12.51 -16.45
C ARG A 418 -5.01 12.52 -17.64
N LEU A 419 -4.54 12.25 -18.86
CA LEU A 419 -5.35 12.18 -20.08
C LEU A 419 -6.04 10.82 -20.27
N ASN A 420 -5.52 9.74 -19.68
CA ASN A 420 -6.00 8.38 -19.90
C ASN A 420 -6.05 7.52 -18.62
N HIS A 421 -5.67 8.08 -17.47
CA HIS A 421 -5.63 7.40 -16.20
C HIS A 421 -5.83 8.37 -15.04
N ARG A 422 -6.71 8.05 -14.09
CA ARG A 422 -6.96 8.87 -12.89
C ARG A 422 -6.27 8.32 -11.63
N GLN A 423 -5.12 7.69 -11.80
CA GLN A 423 -4.24 7.23 -10.73
C GLN A 423 -4.99 6.53 -9.58
N ASP A 424 -4.92 7.08 -8.37
CA ASP A 424 -5.57 6.56 -7.16
C ASP A 424 -7.09 6.40 -7.29
N GLN A 425 -7.74 7.27 -8.05
CA GLN A 425 -9.18 7.18 -8.32
C GLN A 425 -9.52 5.97 -9.20
N ALA A 426 -8.67 5.65 -10.18
CA ALA A 426 -8.86 4.48 -11.04
C ALA A 426 -8.74 3.18 -10.24
N ALA A 427 -7.70 3.08 -9.40
CA ALA A 427 -7.53 1.95 -8.48
C ALA A 427 -8.71 1.80 -7.49
N LEU A 428 -9.13 2.92 -6.86
CA LEU A 428 -10.29 2.91 -5.96
C LEU A 428 -11.55 2.42 -6.67
N THR A 429 -11.78 2.86 -7.91
CA THR A 429 -12.95 2.48 -8.72
C THR A 429 -12.96 0.98 -8.99
N ILE A 430 -11.86 0.43 -9.51
CA ILE A 430 -11.75 -1.01 -9.79
C ILE A 430 -12.05 -1.82 -8.52
N LEU A 431 -11.34 -1.50 -7.43
CA LEU A 431 -11.45 -2.24 -6.17
C LEU A 431 -12.85 -2.13 -5.55
N THR A 432 -13.50 -0.97 -5.69
CA THR A 432 -14.88 -0.76 -5.23
C THR A 432 -15.83 -1.74 -5.92
N TYR A 433 -15.71 -1.90 -7.24
CA TYR A 433 -16.58 -2.79 -7.99
C TYR A 433 -16.24 -4.26 -7.81
N LEU A 434 -14.95 -4.62 -7.70
CA LEU A 434 -14.55 -5.99 -7.35
C LEU A 434 -15.08 -6.45 -5.99
N SER A 435 -15.22 -5.53 -5.04
CA SER A 435 -15.75 -5.79 -3.70
C SER A 435 -17.28 -5.61 -3.59
N ASN A 436 -18.00 -5.47 -4.72
CA ASN A 436 -19.45 -5.23 -4.76
C ASN A 436 -19.92 -4.02 -3.94
N ASN A 437 -19.06 -3.01 -3.78
CA ASN A 437 -19.41 -1.73 -3.15
C ASN A 437 -19.93 -0.72 -4.20
N THR A 438 -20.44 0.42 -3.74
CA THR A 438 -20.92 1.50 -4.60
C THR A 438 -20.29 2.84 -4.23
N CYS A 439 -20.03 3.68 -5.23
CA CYS A 439 -19.52 5.03 -5.02
C CYS A 439 -20.67 5.96 -4.57
N THR A 440 -21.11 5.86 -3.31
CA THR A 440 -22.17 6.69 -2.71
C THR A 440 -21.86 7.03 -1.26
N GLY A 441 -22.61 7.97 -0.66
CA GLY A 441 -22.52 8.31 0.76
C GLY A 441 -21.84 9.63 1.11
N ILE A 442 -21.10 10.24 0.18
CA ILE A 442 -20.60 11.62 0.37
C ILE A 442 -21.75 12.60 0.05
N HIS A 443 -22.07 13.46 1.01
CA HIS A 443 -23.15 14.45 0.85
C HIS A 443 -22.86 15.46 -0.27
N ARG A 444 -23.87 15.80 -1.08
CA ARG A 444 -23.75 16.66 -2.26
C ARG A 444 -23.29 18.09 -1.96
N ASP A 445 -23.55 18.57 -0.74
CA ASP A 445 -23.14 19.92 -0.29
C ASP A 445 -21.69 19.97 0.20
N ILE A 446 -20.96 18.85 0.13
CA ILE A 446 -19.50 18.87 0.15
C ILE A 446 -19.06 19.28 -1.25
N GLY A 447 -18.72 20.56 -1.40
CA GLY A 447 -18.15 21.08 -2.63
C GLY A 447 -16.77 20.48 -2.86
N VAL A 448 -16.47 20.07 -4.09
CA VAL A 448 -15.14 19.56 -4.46
C VAL A 448 -14.47 20.52 -5.41
N HIS A 449 -13.13 20.52 -5.37
CA HIS A 449 -12.31 21.35 -6.25
C HIS A 449 -12.76 22.83 -6.30
N MET A 450 -13.08 23.37 -5.12
CA MET A 450 -13.53 24.76 -4.91
C MET A 450 -12.35 25.76 -4.96
N ASP A 451 -11.30 25.39 -5.68
CA ASP A 451 -10.07 26.14 -5.94
C ASP A 451 -9.99 26.71 -7.36
N TYR A 452 -10.91 26.33 -8.25
CA TYR A 452 -10.93 26.80 -9.64
C TYR A 452 -11.51 28.21 -9.84
N ASN A 453 -12.57 28.61 -9.10
CA ASN A 453 -13.21 29.94 -9.28
C ASN A 453 -13.20 30.80 -8.01
N VAL A 454 -13.20 32.12 -8.18
CA VAL A 454 -13.27 33.10 -7.05
C VAL A 454 -14.62 33.02 -6.33
N SER A 455 -15.70 32.63 -7.02
CA SER A 455 -17.03 32.38 -6.43
C SER A 455 -17.07 31.16 -5.50
N ASP A 456 -16.05 30.31 -5.50
CA ASP A 456 -15.97 29.08 -4.72
C ASP A 456 -15.52 29.34 -3.26
N THR A 457 -15.72 30.56 -2.79
CA THR A 457 -15.29 31.10 -1.48
C THR A 457 -16.38 31.03 -0.42
N GLU A 458 -17.44 30.27 -0.66
CA GLU A 458 -18.50 30.06 0.33
C GLU A 458 -17.93 29.44 1.62
N GLY A 459 -18.04 30.16 2.74
CA GLY A 459 -17.41 29.80 4.03
C GLY A 459 -16.02 30.40 4.27
N ALA A 460 -15.53 31.27 3.39
CA ALA A 460 -14.18 31.85 3.39
C ALA A 460 -14.10 33.29 3.94
N ASP A 461 -15.06 33.76 4.74
CA ASP A 461 -15.05 35.13 5.28
C ASP A 461 -13.66 35.49 5.83
N PRO A 462 -13.04 36.60 5.40
CA PRO A 462 -11.73 37.00 5.92
C PRO A 462 -11.76 37.08 7.44
N THR A 463 -10.70 36.59 8.10
CA THR A 463 -10.52 36.72 9.55
C THR A 463 -9.19 37.42 9.84
N SER A 464 -8.93 37.70 11.12
CA SER A 464 -7.62 38.16 11.58
C SER A 464 -6.47 37.21 11.19
N CYS A 465 -6.77 35.92 10.92
CA CYS A 465 -5.79 34.89 10.58
C CYS A 465 -5.62 34.66 9.08
N TYR A 466 -6.55 35.15 8.25
CA TYR A 466 -6.57 34.83 6.83
C TYR A 466 -7.29 35.93 6.04
N SER A 467 -6.56 36.53 5.10
CA SER A 467 -7.10 37.34 4.02
C SER A 467 -7.13 36.49 2.76
N ASP A 468 -8.27 36.38 2.09
CA ASP A 468 -8.40 35.55 0.89
C ASP A 468 -7.51 36.09 -0.25
N PRO A 469 -6.47 35.34 -0.68
CA PRO A 469 -5.61 35.76 -1.76
C PRO A 469 -6.31 35.78 -3.13
N ARG A 470 -7.54 35.22 -3.24
CA ARG A 470 -8.37 35.34 -4.44
C ARG A 470 -9.18 36.65 -4.46
N GLN A 471 -9.41 37.29 -3.31
CA GLN A 471 -10.04 38.62 -3.26
C GLN A 471 -9.08 39.76 -3.67
N SER A 472 -7.76 39.56 -3.51
CA SER A 472 -6.76 40.56 -3.91
C SER A 472 -6.42 40.54 -5.41
N ARG A 473 -6.93 39.58 -6.19
CA ARG A 473 -6.71 39.49 -7.65
C ARG A 473 -7.85 40.08 -8.48
N SER A 474 -8.85 40.67 -7.83
CA SER A 474 -10.02 41.29 -8.46
C SER A 474 -10.13 42.80 -8.19
N LEU A 475 -9.01 43.47 -7.94
CA LEU A 475 -8.90 44.94 -7.91
C LEU A 475 -8.02 45.43 -9.04
#